data_AF-A0A2N2KFJ2-F1
#
_entry.id   AF-A0A2N2KFJ2-F1
#
_cell.length_a   1.000
_cell.length_b   1.000
_cell.length_c   1.000
_cell.angle_alpha   90.00
_cell.angle_beta   90.00
_cell.angle_gamma   90.00
#
_symmetry.space_group_name_H-M   'P 1'
#
loop_
_entity.id
_entity.type
_entity.pdbx_description
1 polymer ?
#
loop_
_entity_poly.entity_id
_entity_poly.type
_entity_poly.pdbx_seq_one_letter_code
_entity_poly.pdbx_strand_id
1 'polypeptide(L)' 'MQKKLTITVDEEVYEGLHKTIGPRKISKFIEDLVRPHVVHPNLESAYSDMAKDEEREKEALDWAETTFKDISHETA' A
#
# COMPACT_ATOMS: atom_id res chain seq x y z
N MET A 1 9.72 6.44 -6.93
CA MET A 1 11.07 7.08 -6.87
C MET A 1 11.92 6.31 -5.88
N GLN A 2 13.17 5.97 -6.19
CA GLN A 2 14.06 5.26 -5.26
C GLN A 2 14.96 6.25 -4.51
N LYS A 3 15.18 6.01 -3.21
CA LYS A 3 16.09 6.79 -2.35
C LYS A 3 17.07 5.83 -1.67
N LYS A 4 18.33 6.24 -1.54
CA LYS A 4 19.34 5.49 -0.78
C LYS A 4 19.21 5.84 0.71
N LEU A 5 19.23 4.82 1.56
CA LEU A 5 19.22 4.94 3.01
C LEU A 5 20.48 4.26 3.55
N THR A 6 21.22 4.97 4.40
CA THR A 6 22.35 4.40 5.16
C THR A 6 21.83 4.00 6.54
N ILE A 7 21.99 2.73 6.89
CA ILE A 7 21.59 2.18 8.19
C ILE A 7 22.77 1.48 8.84
N THR A 8 22.80 1.47 10.17
CA THR A 8 23.75 0.66 10.95
C THR A 8 23.08 -0.66 11.28
N VAL A 9 23.79 -1.77 11.03
CA VAL A 9 23.36 -3.13 11.37
C VAL A 9 24.52 -3.86 12.03
N ASP A 10 24.21 -4.96 12.71
CA ASP A 10 25.22 -5.85 13.25
C ASP A 10 26.10 -6.45 12.14
N GLU A 11 27.37 -6.72 12.46
CA GLU A 11 28.35 -7.23 11.50
C GLU A 11 27.98 -8.63 10.98
N GLU A 12 27.42 -9.50 11.84
CA GLU A 12 26.97 -10.84 11.43
C GLU A 12 25.81 -10.74 10.43
N VAL A 13 24.93 -9.76 10.62
CA VAL A 13 23.80 -9.50 9.72
C VAL A 13 24.28 -8.92 8.40
N TYR A 14 25.24 -7.98 8.41
CA TYR A 14 25.83 -7.42 7.19
C TYR A 14 26.48 -8.52 6.34
N GLU A 15 27.31 -9.36 6.95
CA GLU A 15 27.96 -10.51 6.30
C GLU A 15 26.93 -11.52 5.79
N GLY A 16 25.91 -11.82 6.60
CA GLY A 16 24.82 -12.72 6.24
C GLY A 16 24.03 -12.24 5.02
N LEU A 17 23.73 -10.94 4.95
CA LEU A 17 23.06 -10.30 3.81
C LEU A 17 23.93 -10.37 2.55
N HIS A 18 25.24 -10.10 2.68
CA HIS A 18 26.18 -10.17 1.56
C HIS A 18 26.35 -11.58 1.01
N LYS A 19 26.45 -12.60 1.87
CA LYS A 19 26.65 -14.00 1.47
C LYS A 19 25.38 -14.66 0.93
N THR A 20 24.24 -14.44 1.59
CA THR A 20 22.99 -15.18 1.30
C THR A 20 22.17 -14.54 0.20
N ILE A 21 22.06 -13.20 0.20
CA ILE A 21 21.19 -12.46 -0.73
C ILE A 21 21.97 -11.92 -1.93
N GLY A 22 23.22 -11.52 -1.70
CA GLY A 22 24.13 -11.00 -2.72
C GLY A 22 23.97 -9.49 -2.97
N PRO A 23 25.03 -8.80 -3.43
CA PRO A 23 25.21 -7.35 -3.32
C PRO A 23 24.19 -6.48 -4.07
N ARG A 24 23.50 -7.02 -5.09
CA ARG A 24 22.50 -6.27 -5.88
C ARG A 24 21.06 -6.43 -5.41
N LYS A 25 20.79 -7.38 -4.52
CA LYS A 25 19.43 -7.75 -4.10
C LYS A 25 19.09 -7.29 -2.67
N ILE A 26 20.09 -6.90 -1.87
CA ILE A 26 19.92 -6.52 -0.47
C ILE A 26 18.92 -5.37 -0.30
N SER A 27 19.03 -4.29 -1.09
CA SER A 27 18.09 -3.16 -0.97
C SER A 27 16.64 -3.58 -1.23
N LYS A 28 16.39 -4.42 -2.25
CA LYS A 28 15.06 -4.93 -2.56
C LYS A 28 14.54 -5.86 -1.46
N PHE A 29 15.39 -6.74 -0.95
CA PHE A 29 15.05 -7.66 0.14
C PHE A 29 14.62 -6.92 1.41
N ILE A 30 15.39 -5.91 1.81
CA ILE A 30 15.06 -5.08 2.98
C ILE A 30 13.78 -4.28 2.72
N GLU A 31 13.61 -3.69 1.53
CA GLU A 31 12.39 -2.96 1.18
C GLU A 31 11.14 -3.84 1.26
N ASP A 32 11.19 -5.06 0.70
CA ASP A 32 10.06 -5.99 0.70
C ASP A 32 9.68 -6.43 2.12
N LEU A 33 10.66 -6.56 3.03
CA LEU A 33 10.41 -6.85 4.45
C LEU A 33 9.84 -5.66 5.22
N VAL A 34 10.34 -4.45 4.97
CA VAL A 34 9.97 -3.25 5.74
C VAL A 34 8.64 -2.65 5.25
N ARG A 35 8.31 -2.79 3.96
CA ARG A 35 7.12 -2.19 3.31
C ARG A 35 5.81 -2.52 4.02
N PRO A 36 5.50 -3.76 4.43
CA PRO A 36 4.28 -4.08 5.18
C PRO A 36 4.18 -3.35 6.53
N HIS A 37 5.31 -3.06 7.18
CA HIS A 37 5.34 -2.45 8.50
C HIS A 37 5.32 -0.92 8.47
N VAL A 38 5.63 -0.31 7.32
CA VAL A 38 5.72 1.16 7.18
C VAL A 38 4.60 1.73 6.30
N VAL A 39 4.16 0.98 5.28
CA VAL A 39 3.13 1.44 4.33
C VAL A 39 1.76 0.87 4.67
N HIS A 40 1.68 -0.40 5.08
CA HIS A 40 0.41 -1.07 5.39
C HIS A 40 -0.28 -0.68 6.72
N PRO A 41 0.38 -0.09 7.75
CA PRO A 41 -0.35 0.40 8.93
C PRO A 41 -1.37 1.50 8.58
N ASN A 42 -1.09 2.27 7.52
CA ASN A 42 -1.93 3.40 7.13
C ASN A 42 -3.19 2.99 6.39
N LEU A 43 -3.31 1.76 5.88
CA LEU A 43 -4.55 1.33 5.22
C LEU A 43 -5.68 1.20 6.22
N GLU A 44 -5.44 0.57 7.37
CA GLU A 44 -6.46 0.42 8.41
C GLU A 44 -6.88 1.78 8.99
N SER A 45 -5.92 2.70 9.20
CA SER A 45 -6.22 4.09 9.60
C SER A 45 -6.99 4.85 8.51
N ALA A 46 -6.57 4.74 7.25
CA ALA A 46 -7.25 5.41 6.15
C ALA A 46 -8.67 4.87 5.93
N TYR A 47 -8.89 3.57 6.06
CA TYR A 47 -10.22 2.98 6.06
C TYR A 47 -11.06 3.44 7.26
N SER A 48 -10.45 3.52 8.45
CA SER A 48 -11.13 4.05 9.65
C SER A 48 -11.55 5.51 9.47
N ASP A 49 -10.71 6.33 8.82
CA ASP A 49 -11.03 7.73 8.57
C ASP A 49 -12.03 7.90 7.42
N MET A 50 -11.96 7.08 6.36
CA MET A 50 -12.98 7.04 5.31
C MET A 50 -14.34 6.58 5.83
N ALA A 51 -14.37 5.63 6.78
CA ALA A 51 -15.61 5.15 7.40
C ALA A 51 -16.27 6.17 8.35
N LYS A 52 -15.56 7.24 8.74
CA LYS A 52 -16.12 8.35 9.53
C LYS A 52 -16.72 9.46 8.65
N ASP A 53 -16.51 9.40 7.34
CA ASP A 53 -16.97 10.40 6.38
C ASP A 53 -18.29 9.95 5.72
N GLU A 54 -19.39 10.10 6.47
CA GLU A 54 -20.74 9.70 6.07
C GLU A 54 -21.27 10.50 4.86
N GLU A 55 -20.81 11.75 4.66
CA GLU A 55 -21.19 12.55 3.49
C GLU A 55 -20.63 11.96 2.20
N ARG A 56 -19.34 11.58 2.22
CA ARG A 56 -18.69 10.93 1.08
C ARG A 56 -19.22 9.53 0.81
N GLU A 57 -19.61 8.78 1.84
CA GLU A 57 -20.28 7.48 1.67
C GLU A 57 -21.62 7.64 0.94
N LYS A 58 -22.41 8.66 1.31
CA LYS A 58 -23.70 8.95 0.68
C LYS A 58 -23.55 9.38 -0.79
N GLU A 59 -22.54 10.18 -1.11
CA GLU A 59 -22.22 10.53 -2.50
C GLU A 59 -21.79 9.29 -3.31
N ALA A 60 -20.95 8.42 -2.75
CA ALA A 60 -20.54 7.19 -3.41
C ALA A 60 -21.71 6.23 -3.66
N LEU A 61 -22.65 6.13 -2.71
CA LEU A 61 -23.89 5.38 -2.86
C LEU A 61 -24.77 5.94 -4.00
N ASP A 62 -24.95 7.26 -4.04
CA ASP A 62 -25.73 7.92 -5.10
C ASP A 62 -25.10 7.71 -6.50
N TRP A 63 -23.77 7.75 -6.60
CA TRP A 63 -23.04 7.41 -7.83
C TRP A 63 -23.21 5.93 -8.24
N ALA A 64 -23.12 5.02 -7.27
CA ALA A 64 -23.30 3.59 -7.51
C ALA A 64 -24.73 3.27 -7.98
N GLU A 65 -25.74 3.88 -7.36
CA GLU A 65 -27.15 3.71 -7.72
C GLU A 65 -27.50 4.36 -9.07
N THR A 66 -26.89 5.51 -9.39
CA THR A 66 -27.07 6.18 -10.69
C THR A 66 -26.55 5.29 -11.84
N THR A 67 -25.45 4.57 -11.63
CA THR A 67 -24.87 3.65 -12.63
C THR A 67 -25.82 2.50 -13.02
N PHE A 68 -26.65 2.02 -12.08
CA PHE A 68 -27.66 0.98 -12.38
C PHE A 68 -28.84 1.50 -13.21
N LYS A 69 -29.12 2.79 -13.14
CA LYS A 69 -30.27 3.41 -13.83
C LYS A 69 -30.03 3.58 -15.34
N ASP A 70 -28.77 3.76 -15.74
CA ASP A 70 -28.36 3.90 -17.15
C ASP A 70 -28.43 2.59 -17.95
N ILE A 71 -28.30 1.42 -17.31
CA ILE A 71 -28.48 0.11 -17.97
C ILE A 71 -29.89 -0.02 -18.57
N SER A 72 -30.87 0.68 -18.02
CA SER A 72 -32.25 0.68 -18.53
C SER A 72 -32.43 1.50 -19.81
N HIS A 73 -31.46 2.34 -20.17
CA HIS A 73 -31.49 3.20 -21.38
C HIS A 73 -30.76 2.60 -22.60
N GLU A 74 -30.02 1.49 -22.45
CA GLU A 74 -29.31 0.84 -23.56
C GLU A 74 -30.13 -0.19 -24.36
N THR A 75 -31.36 -0.50 -23.93
CA THR A 75 -32.25 -1.49 -24.58
C THR A 75 -33.23 -0.92 -25.62
N ALA A 76 -33.00 0.29 -26.14
CA ALA A 76 -33.84 0.91 -27.18
C ALA A 76 -33.30 0.71 -28.59
#